data_AF-A0A9D9H0V2-F1
#
_entry.id   AF-A0A9D9H0V2-F1
#
_cell.length_a   1.000
_cell.length_b   1.000
_cell.length_c   1.000
_cell.angle_alpha   90.00
_cell.angle_beta   90.00
_cell.angle_gamma   90.00
#
_symmetry.space_group_name_H-M   'P 1'
#
loop_
_entity.id
_entity.type
_entity.pdbx_description
1 polymer ?
#
loop_
_entity_poly.entity_id
_entity_poly.type
_entity_poly.pdbx_seq_one_letter_code
_entity_poly.pdbx_strand_id
1 'polypeptide(L)'
;MSEYIEGGNRFSRINHNAYWANAHLDTRFHINKDSVDDNYKHLRDCINHPTTGLLAGKKHRTLNYEWYYYRNLRDLLKIPEIQQSVDTFNTKFEKLYPKTGKARLYLINTESTVLNYVKPIKKTFRRAIFKLIGR
;
A
#
# COMPACT_ATOMS: atom_id res chain seq x y z
N MET A 1 8.43 0.85 -30.05
CA MET A 1 9.59 1.45 -29.36
C MET A 1 9.30 1.45 -27.87
N SER A 2 9.78 0.41 -27.17
CA SER A 2 9.73 0.33 -25.71
C SER A 2 10.99 0.99 -25.17
N GLU A 3 10.86 2.11 -24.47
CA GLU A 3 11.93 2.65 -23.64
C GLU A 3 12.26 1.62 -22.55
N TYR A 4 13.30 0.83 -22.80
CA TYR A 4 14.05 0.20 -21.72
C TYR A 4 14.78 1.33 -20.99
N ILE A 5 14.19 1.79 -19.90
CA ILE A 5 14.87 2.67 -18.96
C ILE A 5 15.92 1.82 -18.24
N GLU A 6 17.16 1.87 -18.73
CA GLU A 6 18.36 1.47 -17.99
C GLU A 6 18.43 2.27 -16.69
N GLY A 7 18.06 1.62 -15.60
CA GLY A 7 18.07 2.21 -14.28
C GLY A 7 17.30 1.27 -13.37
N GLY A 8 18.01 0.44 -12.61
CA GLY A 8 17.42 -0.48 -11.64
C GLY A 8 16.29 0.22 -10.89
N ASN A 9 15.09 -0.38 -10.92
CA ASN A 9 13.87 0.25 -10.41
C ASN A 9 14.17 0.88 -9.03
N ARG A 10 14.15 2.22 -8.95
CA ARG A 10 14.47 2.99 -7.73
C ARG A 10 13.66 2.51 -6.52
N PHE A 11 12.52 1.88 -6.77
CA PHE A 11 11.62 1.31 -5.79
C PHE A 11 11.58 -0.22 -5.81
N SER A 12 12.60 -0.90 -6.36
CA SER A 12 12.67 -2.37 -6.48
C SER A 12 12.48 -3.04 -5.12
N ARG A 13 13.22 -2.59 -4.10
CA ARG A 13 13.10 -3.09 -2.71
C ARG A 13 11.69 -2.92 -2.16
N ILE A 14 11.06 -1.76 -2.37
CA ILE A 14 9.70 -1.48 -1.89
C ILE A 14 8.67 -2.34 -2.61
N ASN A 15 8.82 -2.55 -3.94
CA ASN A 15 7.97 -3.46 -4.70
C ASN A 15 8.13 -4.90 -4.22
N HIS A 16 9.36 -5.36 -4.01
CA HIS A 16 9.66 -6.71 -3.55
C HIS A 16 9.05 -6.99 -2.17
N ASN A 17 9.24 -6.07 -1.21
CA ASN A 17 8.67 -6.21 0.12
C ASN A 17 7.12 -6.18 0.07
N ALA A 18 6.55 -5.31 -0.76
CA ALA A 18 5.10 -5.26 -0.96
C ALA A 18 4.55 -6.55 -1.58
N TYR A 19 5.28 -7.16 -2.50
CA TYR A 19 4.91 -8.42 -3.13
C TYR A 19 4.80 -9.54 -2.08
N TRP A 20 5.86 -9.78 -1.31
CA TRP A 20 5.86 -10.85 -0.31
C TRP A 20 4.85 -10.61 0.82
N ALA A 21 4.73 -9.37 1.30
CA ALA A 21 3.72 -9.01 2.29
C ALA A 21 2.29 -9.36 1.81
N ASN A 22 1.94 -9.05 0.55
CA ASN A 22 0.64 -9.42 0.00
C ASN A 22 0.51 -10.92 -0.27
N ALA A 23 1.56 -11.60 -0.75
CA ALA A 23 1.53 -13.04 -1.00
C ALA A 23 1.27 -13.85 0.30
N HIS A 24 1.84 -13.41 1.42
CA HIS A 24 1.60 -14.01 2.74
C HIS A 24 0.20 -13.74 3.29
N LEU A 25 -0.46 -12.67 2.86
CA LEU A 25 -1.86 -12.42 3.19
C LEU A 25 -2.79 -13.25 2.30
N ASP A 26 -2.57 -13.24 0.98
CA ASP A 26 -3.42 -13.91 -0.01
C ASP A 26 -3.02 -15.39 -0.21
N THR A 27 -3.10 -16.18 0.86
CA THR A 27 -2.77 -17.61 0.85
C THR A 27 -3.67 -18.40 1.80
N ARG A 28 -3.86 -19.69 1.53
CA ARG A 28 -4.66 -20.58 2.39
C ARG A 28 -3.98 -20.90 3.72
N PHE A 29 -2.66 -20.76 3.78
CA PHE A 29 -1.87 -21.01 4.98
C PHE A 29 -2.06 -19.92 6.04
N HIS A 30 -1.85 -20.28 7.30
CA HIS A 30 -1.84 -19.32 8.40
C HIS A 30 -0.56 -18.49 8.40
N ILE A 31 -0.62 -17.31 9.03
CA ILE A 31 0.55 -16.47 9.24
C ILE A 31 1.64 -17.24 10.02
N ASN A 32 2.87 -17.09 9.56
CA ASN A 32 4.06 -17.64 10.19
C ASN A 32 5.11 -16.54 10.36
N LYS A 33 6.29 -16.88 10.88
CA LYS A 33 7.36 -15.90 11.13
C LYS A 33 7.74 -15.11 9.87
N ASP A 34 7.91 -15.77 8.73
CA ASP A 34 8.25 -15.10 7.47
C ASP A 34 7.16 -14.12 7.03
N SER A 35 5.89 -14.51 7.22
CA SER A 35 4.73 -13.64 6.96
C SER A 35 4.80 -12.36 7.78
N VAL A 36 5.19 -12.48 9.06
CA VAL A 36 5.34 -11.34 9.98
C VAL A 36 6.51 -10.46 9.55
N ASP A 37 7.68 -11.06 9.29
CA ASP A 37 8.90 -10.35 8.92
C ASP A 37 8.71 -9.55 7.61
N ASP A 38 8.08 -10.14 6.59
CA ASP A 38 7.86 -9.46 5.31
C ASP A 38 6.78 -8.38 5.39
N ASN A 39 5.72 -8.59 6.16
CA ASN A 39 4.75 -7.54 6.44
C ASN A 39 5.39 -6.38 7.23
N TYR A 40 6.26 -6.68 8.19
CA TYR A 40 7.00 -5.67 8.94
C TYR A 40 7.94 -4.86 8.04
N LYS A 41 8.68 -5.52 7.13
CA LYS A 41 9.53 -4.83 6.13
C LYS A 41 8.70 -3.90 5.25
N HIS A 42 7.56 -4.36 4.75
CA HIS A 42 6.67 -3.52 3.95
C HIS A 42 6.08 -2.35 4.75
N LEU A 43 5.67 -2.57 6.00
CA LEU A 43 5.19 -1.51 6.89
C LEU A 43 6.28 -0.47 7.16
N ARG A 44 7.54 -0.88 7.37
CA ARG A 44 8.67 0.07 7.45
C ARG A 44 8.83 0.89 6.19
N ASP A 45 8.66 0.30 5.01
CA ASP A 45 8.69 1.04 3.76
C ASP A 45 7.51 2.03 3.64
N CYS A 46 6.31 1.65 4.12
CA CYS A 46 5.17 2.55 4.24
C CYS A 46 5.43 3.68 5.25
N ILE A 47 6.11 3.43 6.37
CA ILE A 47 6.50 4.48 7.32
C ILE A 47 7.51 5.43 6.67
N ASN A 48 8.54 4.92 6.00
CA ASN A 48 9.62 5.73 5.45
C ASN A 48 9.20 6.49 4.18
N HIS A 49 8.38 5.87 3.34
CA HIS A 49 7.91 6.42 2.06
C HIS A 49 6.40 6.16 1.88
N PRO A 50 5.51 6.85 2.62
CA PRO A 50 4.09 6.47 2.70
C PRO A 50 3.36 6.38 1.36
N THR A 51 3.58 7.34 0.46
CA THR A 51 2.93 7.29 -0.86
C THR A 51 3.45 6.10 -1.68
N THR A 52 4.77 5.90 -1.72
CA THR A 52 5.41 4.84 -2.51
C THR A 52 5.08 3.45 -1.94
N GLY A 53 5.14 3.28 -0.62
CA GLY A 53 4.79 2.05 0.07
C GLY A 53 3.33 1.67 -0.19
N LEU A 54 2.39 2.60 0.00
CA LEU A 54 0.97 2.35 -0.29
C LEU A 54 0.73 1.99 -1.78
N LEU A 55 1.41 2.66 -2.71
CA LEU A 55 1.31 2.34 -4.13
C LEU A 55 1.83 0.94 -4.45
N ALA A 56 2.96 0.53 -3.85
CA ALA A 56 3.51 -0.81 -4.01
C ALA A 56 2.57 -1.87 -3.42
N GLY A 57 2.06 -1.64 -2.21
CA GLY A 57 1.11 -2.51 -1.55
C GLY A 57 -0.17 -2.70 -2.38
N LYS A 58 -0.71 -1.62 -2.94
CA LYS A 58 -1.89 -1.68 -3.82
C LYS A 58 -1.61 -2.42 -5.13
N LYS A 59 -0.46 -2.17 -5.77
CA LYS A 59 -0.05 -2.82 -7.02
C LYS A 59 0.02 -4.35 -6.89
N HIS A 60 0.48 -4.85 -5.76
CA HIS A 60 0.67 -6.28 -5.50
C HIS A 60 -0.49 -6.92 -4.73
N ARG A 61 -1.53 -6.16 -4.38
CA ARG A 61 -2.71 -6.71 -3.70
C ARG A 61 -3.51 -7.55 -4.69
N THR A 62 -3.49 -8.86 -4.45
CA THR A 62 -4.39 -9.84 -5.02
C THR A 62 -5.44 -10.25 -3.98
N LEU A 63 -6.53 -10.85 -4.45
CA LEU A 63 -7.59 -11.41 -3.61
C LEU A 63 -8.04 -12.77 -4.18
N ASN A 64 -7.06 -13.62 -4.53
CA ASN A 64 -7.33 -14.95 -5.08
C ASN A 64 -7.96 -15.87 -4.02
N TYR A 65 -7.64 -15.63 -2.75
CA TYR A 65 -8.14 -16.34 -1.57
C TYR A 65 -8.76 -15.35 -0.58
N GLU A 66 -9.77 -14.61 -1.02
CA GLU A 66 -10.34 -13.46 -0.28
C GLU A 66 -10.67 -13.74 1.19
N TRP A 67 -11.35 -14.85 1.51
CA TRP A 67 -11.65 -15.20 2.91
C TRP A 67 -10.39 -15.40 3.74
N TYR A 68 -9.39 -16.07 3.17
CA TYR A 68 -8.10 -16.32 3.82
C TYR A 68 -7.28 -15.04 3.96
N TYR A 69 -7.34 -14.13 2.98
CA TYR A 69 -6.73 -12.81 3.06
C TYR A 69 -7.20 -12.06 4.31
N TYR A 70 -8.52 -11.97 4.53
CA TYR A 70 -9.06 -11.27 5.71
C TYR A 70 -8.77 -11.99 7.01
N ARG A 71 -8.78 -13.34 7.02
CA ARG A 71 -8.36 -14.13 8.19
C ARG A 71 -6.91 -13.83 8.55
N ASN A 72 -6.00 -13.94 7.58
CA ASN A 72 -4.57 -13.75 7.78
C ASN A 72 -4.25 -12.32 8.17
N LEU A 73 -4.91 -11.32 7.56
CA LEU A 73 -4.78 -9.92 7.96
C LEU A 73 -5.23 -9.71 9.41
N ARG A 74 -6.36 -10.29 9.82
CA ARG A 74 -6.84 -10.20 11.20
C ARG A 74 -5.87 -10.84 12.18
N ASP A 75 -5.34 -12.01 11.85
CA ASP A 75 -4.36 -12.69 12.70
C ASP A 75 -3.05 -11.91 12.79
N LEU A 76 -2.61 -11.29 11.69
CA LEU A 76 -1.39 -10.49 11.64
C LEU A 76 -1.52 -9.23 12.53
N LEU A 77 -2.68 -8.58 12.51
CA LEU A 77 -2.96 -7.39 13.33
C LEU A 77 -3.09 -7.69 14.82
N LYS A 78 -3.24 -8.95 15.24
CA LYS A 78 -3.18 -9.33 16.66
C LYS A 78 -1.75 -9.29 17.22
N ILE A 79 -0.74 -9.26 16.36
CA ILE A 79 0.67 -9.22 16.77
C ILE A 79 1.01 -7.79 17.19
N PRO A 80 1.41 -7.54 18.46
CA PRO A 80 1.60 -6.19 18.99
C PRO A 80 2.57 -5.33 18.18
N GLU A 81 3.67 -5.89 17.71
CA GLU A 81 4.70 -5.18 16.95
C GLU A 81 4.20 -4.72 15.58
N ILE A 82 3.33 -5.52 14.95
CA ILE A 82 2.66 -5.16 13.70
C ILE A 82 1.68 -4.03 13.96
N GLN A 83 0.83 -4.16 14.97
CA GLN A 83 -0.17 -3.14 15.29
C GLN A 83 0.49 -1.80 15.63
N GLN A 84 1.55 -1.82 16.44
CA GLN A 84 2.34 -0.62 16.74
C GLN A 84 2.92 0.04 15.47
N SER A 85 3.37 -0.78 14.51
CA SER A 85 3.89 -0.28 13.23
C SER A 85 2.80 0.34 12.37
N VAL A 86 1.59 -0.23 12.38
CA VAL A 86 0.41 0.34 11.71
C VAL A 86 0.04 1.68 12.33
N ASP A 87 0.02 1.78 13.65
CA ASP A 87 -0.30 3.03 14.36
C ASP A 87 0.74 4.11 14.05
N THR A 88 2.02 3.74 14.08
CA THR A 88 3.14 4.63 13.70
C THR A 88 3.00 5.12 12.26
N PHE A 89 2.62 4.23 11.34
CA PHE A 89 2.34 4.60 9.96
C PHE A 89 1.20 5.62 9.88
N ASN A 90 0.08 5.36 10.55
CA ASN A 90 -1.09 6.24 10.54
C ASN A 90 -0.74 7.64 11.07
N THR A 91 -0.09 7.74 12.23
CA THR A 91 0.37 9.02 12.79
C THR A 91 1.28 9.77 11.82
N LYS A 92 2.22 9.07 11.18
CA LYS A 92 3.14 9.70 10.23
C LYS A 92 2.44 10.14 8.94
N PHE A 93 1.49 9.35 8.44
CA PHE A 93 0.71 9.67 7.25
C PHE A 93 -0.16 10.91 7.48
N GLU A 94 -0.84 10.99 8.63
CA GLU A 94 -1.64 12.15 9.02
C GLU A 94 -0.78 13.39 9.19
N LYS A 95 0.39 13.28 9.82
CA LYS A 95 1.33 14.40 9.96
C LYS A 95 1.84 14.91 8.61
N LEU A 96 2.09 14.02 7.65
CA LEU A 96 2.55 14.38 6.32
C LEU A 96 1.44 14.99 5.45
N TYR A 97 0.20 14.55 5.65
CA TYR A 97 -0.94 14.92 4.80
C TYR A 97 -2.16 15.36 5.63
N PRO A 98 -2.05 16.37 6.52
CA PRO A 98 -3.09 16.69 7.50
C PRO A 98 -4.42 17.11 6.86
N LYS A 99 -4.37 17.78 5.70
CA LYS A 99 -5.55 18.22 4.94
C LYS A 99 -5.81 17.40 3.67
N THR A 100 -4.84 16.61 3.24
CA THR A 100 -4.85 15.96 1.91
C THR A 100 -4.75 14.43 1.98
N GLY A 101 -4.70 13.85 3.18
CA GLY A 101 -4.59 12.41 3.36
C GLY A 101 -5.70 11.63 2.66
N LYS A 102 -6.95 12.06 2.83
CA LYS A 102 -8.11 11.47 2.12
C LYS A 102 -7.94 11.52 0.60
N ALA A 103 -7.53 12.68 0.07
CA ALA A 103 -7.34 12.85 -1.38
C ALA A 103 -6.20 11.97 -1.91
N ARG A 104 -5.12 11.83 -1.15
CA ARG A 104 -3.99 10.96 -1.49
C ARG A 104 -4.40 9.49 -1.48
N LEU A 105 -5.11 9.03 -0.46
CA LEU A 105 -5.66 7.67 -0.42
C LEU A 105 -6.61 7.41 -1.58
N TYR A 106 -7.47 8.36 -1.94
CA TYR A 106 -8.33 8.25 -3.11
C TYR A 106 -7.51 8.07 -4.40
N LEU A 107 -6.48 8.87 -4.62
CA LEU A 107 -5.64 8.77 -5.82
C LEU A 107 -4.90 7.43 -5.91
N ILE A 108 -4.41 6.92 -4.78
CA ILE A 108 -3.77 5.60 -4.67
C ILE A 108 -4.78 4.49 -4.96
N ASN A 109 -5.95 4.54 -4.31
CA ASN A 109 -6.98 3.50 -4.43
C ASN A 109 -7.63 3.46 -5.82
N THR A 110 -7.66 4.59 -6.53
CA THR A 110 -8.18 4.70 -7.91
C THR A 110 -7.11 4.48 -8.98
N GLU A 111 -5.89 4.09 -8.58
CA GLU A 111 -4.75 3.88 -9.50
C GLU A 111 -4.46 5.10 -10.40
N SER A 112 -4.80 6.29 -9.90
CA SER A 112 -4.52 7.56 -10.59
C SER A 112 -3.03 7.90 -10.53
N THR A 113 -2.29 7.31 -9.60
CA THR A 113 -0.83 7.40 -9.46
C THR A 113 -0.24 5.99 -9.51
N VAL A 114 0.83 5.79 -10.28
CA VAL A 114 1.55 4.51 -10.39
C VAL A 114 3.03 4.77 -10.05
N LEU A 115 3.75 3.77 -9.51
CA LEU A 115 5.12 3.95 -9.02
C LEU A 115 6.11 4.50 -10.05
N ASN A 116 5.95 4.09 -11.31
CA ASN A 116 6.84 4.46 -12.41
C ASN A 116 6.21 5.48 -13.37
N TYR A 117 4.95 5.88 -13.13
CA TYR A 117 4.21 6.74 -14.03
C TYR A 117 3.07 7.44 -13.30
N VAL A 118 3.00 8.77 -13.37
CA VAL A 118 1.82 9.50 -12.89
C VAL A 118 0.82 9.58 -14.04
N LYS A 119 -0.30 8.84 -13.96
CA LYS A 119 -1.35 8.95 -14.98
C LYS A 119 -1.94 10.36 -14.94
N PRO A 120 -2.23 10.99 -16.09
CA PRO A 120 -2.92 12.28 -16.12
C PRO A 120 -4.26 12.16 -15.41
N ILE A 121 -4.54 13.10 -14.51
CA ILE A 121 -5.68 12.98 -13.61
C ILE A 121 -6.99 13.18 -14.39
N LYS A 122 -7.70 12.09 -14.67
CA LYS A 122 -8.99 12.13 -15.37
C LYS A 122 -10.02 12.95 -14.58
N LYS A 123 -10.76 13.83 -15.27
CA LYS A 123 -11.87 14.60 -14.68
C LYS A 123 -13.13 13.74 -14.76
N THR A 124 -13.48 13.03 -13.69
CA THR A 124 -14.70 12.21 -13.60
C THR A 124 -15.69 12.81 -12.60
N PHE A 125 -16.98 12.52 -12.75
CA PHE A 125 -18.03 12.96 -11.82
C PHE A 125 -17.77 12.51 -10.38
N ARG A 126 -17.30 11.27 -10.17
CA ARG A 126 -16.90 10.77 -8.83
C ARG A 126 -15.83 11.64 -8.17
N ARG A 127 -14.87 12.16 -8.94
CA ARG A 127 -13.82 13.05 -8.43
C ARG A 127 -14.37 14.45 -8.08
N ALA A 128 -15.32 14.96 -8.85
CA ALA A 128 -15.98 16.24 -8.55
C ALA A 128 -16.73 16.18 -7.20
N ILE A 129 -17.47 15.09 -6.98
CA ILE A 129 -18.16 14.82 -5.70
C ILE A 129 -17.16 14.71 -4.55
N PHE A 130 -16.06 13.95 -4.75
CA PHE A 130 -15.02 13.83 -3.72
C PHE A 130 -14.40 15.19 -3.34
N LYS A 131 -14.19 16.10 -4.30
CA LYS A 131 -13.69 17.46 -4.01
C LYS A 131 -14.68 18.32 -3.22
N LEU A 132 -15.98 18.09 -3.42
CA LEU A 132 -17.06 18.84 -2.75
C LEU A 132 -17.30 18.36 -1.32
N ILE A 133 -17.26 17.05 -1.09
CA ILE A 133 -17.61 16.44 0.22
C ILE A 133 -16.37 16.18 1.09
N GLY A 134 -15.18 16.02 0.50
CA GLY A 134 -13.94 15.68 1.21
C GLY A 134 -13.16 16.87 1.77
N ARG A 135 -13.78 18.06 1.88
CA ARG A 135 -13.20 19.22 2.57
C ARG A 135 -13.25 19.05 4.09
#